data_AF-A0A4U0R6J8-F1
#
_entry.id   AF-A0A4U0R6J8-F1
#
_cell.length_a   1.000
_cell.length_b   1.000
_cell.length_c   1.000
_cell.angle_alpha   90.00
_cell.angle_beta   90.00
_cell.angle_gamma   90.00
#
_symmetry.space_group_name_H-M   'P 1'
#
loop_
_entity.id
_entity.type
_entity.pdbx_description
1 polymer ?
#
loop_
_entity_poly.entity_id
_entity_poly.type
_entity_poly.pdbx_seq_one_letter_code
_entity_poly.pdbx_strand_id
1 'polypeptide(L)'
;MYVPPDGDGKDFKTLFNHLAAAGAGRPVDEHGFPQGPWTPDLLTEAISQIDANQAGIELRTVQLWFQDNDKGISPDNIRWLARIFGCDNPEATSAWQVELSSSQTRLIAQRRQRRQPSASCDQGVDSSEEPAAAGDDTIVLEAPDDRSSDIRPIKGFSLARKSEEIFGGGSFLDLPASVFAGAIALGFMSVFLGVHSISYAEGNGTLRQVGFLWAPNWTLLFMIFMPLFLGFSREILAYWKNEGRAQLVASNGGAGGDDGWRTKVEASPLTYWAVFLVCIGFAGIFQWISVRFIPLLEGGGDYAVDWGSIGILRPEVVSISAEAIFTALTYLYMCLCFYLFFVGLILIYTMVYDYKNIRRLVDTSRDRIFPDIGISIGESIMRGIFRCTLSGVLIAICMKLQAIYLLTNSGNILEWLTQDFTSVVIGQGHGISLHDFTAPTQYTSLLIILVTCFVFVSALTQIKINVDGGASSMKMAAIIALLVVSYLAIGAFQGFSILLGASVLLAIYGLLDPRLGSGPKSNGARVIVS
;
A
#
# COMPACT_ATOMS: atom_id res chain seq x y z
N MET A 1 40.57 -9.41 -32.58
CA MET A 1 41.82 -9.66 -31.85
C MET A 1 41.46 -10.09 -30.44
N TYR A 2 41.95 -11.25 -29.98
CA TYR A 2 41.74 -11.70 -28.61
C TYR A 2 42.78 -11.02 -27.69
N VAL A 3 42.33 -10.55 -26.53
CA VAL A 3 43.18 -10.05 -25.46
C VAL A 3 42.91 -10.95 -24.24
N PRO A 4 43.93 -11.52 -23.57
CA PRO A 4 43.72 -12.32 -22.38
C PRO A 4 43.38 -11.43 -21.16
N PRO A 5 42.65 -11.95 -20.16
CA PRO A 5 42.41 -11.22 -18.92
C PRO A 5 43.67 -11.21 -18.04
N ASP A 6 44.18 -10.01 -17.74
CA ASP A 6 45.43 -9.84 -16.97
C ASP A 6 45.24 -9.93 -15.43
N GLY A 7 43.99 -10.04 -14.94
CA GLY A 7 43.68 -10.21 -13.51
C GLY A 7 44.08 -9.05 -12.60
N ASP A 8 44.40 -7.88 -13.17
CA ASP A 8 45.05 -6.72 -12.53
C ASP A 8 44.18 -5.97 -11.49
N GLY A 9 43.09 -6.58 -11.00
CA GLY A 9 42.25 -6.05 -9.92
C GLY A 9 41.50 -4.74 -10.25
N LYS A 10 41.55 -4.27 -11.49
CA LYS A 10 40.94 -3.00 -11.94
C LYS A 10 39.43 -2.99 -11.73
N ASP A 11 38.87 -1.78 -11.58
CA ASP A 11 37.43 -1.58 -11.60
C ASP A 11 36.86 -1.84 -13.01
N PHE A 12 35.55 -2.10 -13.07
CA PHE A 12 34.89 -2.45 -14.31
C PHE A 12 35.06 -1.38 -15.41
N LYS A 13 35.03 -0.10 -15.05
CA LYS A 13 35.09 1.01 -16.01
C LYS A 13 36.46 1.14 -16.66
N THR A 14 37.51 1.01 -15.85
CA THR A 14 38.90 1.04 -16.32
C THR A 14 39.19 -0.17 -17.20
N LEU A 15 38.73 -1.36 -16.78
CA LEU A 15 38.88 -2.57 -17.57
C LEU A 15 38.13 -2.49 -18.91
N PHE A 16 36.87 -2.05 -18.88
CA PHE A 16 36.05 -1.90 -20.07
C PHE A 16 36.63 -0.88 -21.05
N ASN A 17 37.05 0.30 -20.57
CA ASN A 17 37.64 1.34 -21.43
C ASN A 17 38.95 0.88 -22.06
N HIS A 18 39.77 0.11 -21.34
CA HIS A 18 41.00 -0.47 -21.89
C HIS A 18 40.70 -1.47 -23.02
N LEU A 19 39.75 -2.39 -22.81
CA LEU A 19 39.35 -3.38 -23.81
C LEU A 19 38.65 -2.75 -25.02
N ALA A 20 37.82 -1.73 -24.79
CA ALA A 20 37.16 -0.97 -25.83
C ALA A 20 38.19 -0.21 -26.69
N ALA A 21 39.18 0.44 -26.06
CA ALA A 21 40.26 1.14 -26.76
C ALA A 21 41.16 0.18 -27.56
N ALA A 22 41.43 -1.01 -27.01
CA ALA A 22 42.22 -2.04 -27.67
C ALA A 22 41.49 -2.75 -28.82
N GLY A 23 40.17 -2.56 -28.96
CA GLY A 23 39.37 -3.26 -29.96
C GLY A 23 39.28 -4.78 -29.71
N ALA A 24 39.34 -5.21 -28.45
CA ALA A 24 39.28 -6.62 -28.06
C ALA A 24 37.99 -7.26 -28.61
N GLY A 25 38.07 -8.43 -29.24
CA GLY A 25 36.92 -9.11 -29.84
C GLY A 25 36.50 -8.63 -31.24
N ARG A 26 37.10 -7.54 -31.79
CA ARG A 26 36.78 -7.11 -33.16
C ARG A 26 37.38 -8.04 -34.22
N PRO A 27 36.72 -8.21 -35.38
CA PRO A 27 37.33 -8.88 -36.52
C PRO A 27 38.62 -8.16 -36.92
N VAL A 28 39.63 -8.93 -37.33
CA VAL A 28 40.92 -8.42 -37.79
C VAL A 28 40.93 -8.29 -39.30
N ASP A 29 41.74 -7.37 -39.83
CA ASP A 29 42.00 -7.25 -41.26
C ASP A 29 42.93 -8.38 -41.77
N GLU A 30 43.20 -8.40 -43.08
CA GLU A 30 44.09 -9.38 -43.74
C GLU A 30 45.53 -9.36 -43.18
N HIS A 31 45.90 -8.35 -42.39
CA HIS A 31 47.21 -8.20 -41.75
C HIS A 31 47.19 -8.50 -40.24
N GLY A 32 46.06 -8.95 -39.69
CA GLY A 32 45.93 -9.35 -38.29
C GLY A 32 45.73 -8.20 -37.30
N PHE A 33 45.50 -6.97 -37.78
CA PHE A 33 45.26 -5.81 -36.92
C PHE A 33 43.76 -5.63 -36.64
N PRO A 34 43.36 -5.25 -35.40
CA PRO A 34 41.96 -4.95 -35.11
C PRO A 34 41.51 -3.70 -35.87
N GLN A 35 40.27 -3.69 -36.35
CA GLN A 35 39.68 -2.61 -37.18
C GLN A 35 39.43 -1.28 -36.41
N GLY A 36 40.22 -0.97 -35.38
CA GLY A 36 40.10 0.20 -34.50
C GLY A 36 39.36 -0.07 -33.19
N PRO A 37 39.19 0.94 -32.32
CA PRO A 37 38.51 0.80 -31.03
C PRO A 37 37.01 0.51 -31.18
N TRP A 38 36.37 0.02 -30.13
CA TRP A 38 34.91 -0.06 -30.05
C TRP A 38 34.31 1.33 -29.83
N THR A 39 33.32 1.68 -30.64
CA THR A 39 32.42 2.81 -30.39
C THR A 39 31.08 2.31 -29.83
N PRO A 40 30.29 3.16 -29.16
CA PRO A 40 28.97 2.76 -28.64
C PRO A 40 28.05 2.18 -29.72
N ASP A 41 28.06 2.76 -30.93
CA ASP A 41 27.23 2.29 -32.05
C ASP A 41 27.68 0.90 -32.52
N LEU A 42 28.98 0.70 -32.72
CA LEU A 42 29.54 -0.59 -33.16
C LEU A 42 29.31 -1.70 -32.14
N LEU A 43 29.45 -1.40 -30.86
CA LEU A 43 29.25 -2.40 -29.79
C LEU A 43 27.76 -2.74 -29.61
N THR A 44 26.88 -1.76 -29.81
CA THR A 44 25.42 -1.97 -29.80
C THR A 44 25.00 -2.91 -30.93
N GLU A 45 25.53 -2.67 -32.12
CA GLU A 45 25.27 -3.51 -33.29
C GLU A 45 25.81 -4.93 -33.08
N ALA A 46 27.05 -5.08 -32.59
CA ALA A 46 27.65 -6.38 -32.32
C ALA A 46 26.88 -7.21 -31.27
N ILE A 47 26.40 -6.59 -30.19
CA ILE A 47 25.59 -7.27 -29.16
C ILE A 47 24.20 -7.66 -29.70
N SER A 48 23.64 -6.85 -30.61
CA SER A 48 22.33 -7.10 -31.20
C SER A 48 22.35 -8.17 -32.30
N GLN A 49 23.52 -8.43 -32.89
CA GLN A 49 23.74 -9.50 -33.88
C GLN A 49 24.00 -10.87 -33.24
N ILE A 50 24.07 -10.98 -31.91
CA ILE A 50 24.20 -12.28 -31.23
C ILE A 50 22.84 -12.99 -31.28
N ASP A 51 22.74 -14.12 -31.99
CA ASP A 51 21.48 -14.89 -32.18
C ASP A 51 20.75 -15.23 -30.86
N ALA A 52 21.50 -15.39 -29.77
CA ALA A 52 20.96 -15.68 -28.45
C ALA A 52 20.33 -14.45 -27.73
N ASN A 53 20.41 -13.25 -28.33
CA ASN A 53 19.89 -12.00 -27.79
C ASN A 53 18.71 -11.47 -28.65
N GLN A 54 17.54 -12.09 -28.53
CA GLN A 54 16.34 -11.70 -29.32
C GLN A 54 15.79 -10.30 -29.00
N ALA A 55 16.18 -9.70 -27.87
CA ALA A 55 15.73 -8.37 -27.46
C ALA A 55 16.62 -7.24 -27.98
N GLY A 56 17.82 -7.56 -28.47
CA GLY A 56 18.85 -6.57 -28.82
C GLY A 56 19.35 -5.78 -27.61
N ILE A 57 20.10 -4.70 -27.85
CA ILE A 57 20.48 -3.74 -26.80
C ILE A 57 20.22 -2.31 -27.29
N GLU A 58 19.70 -1.47 -26.40
CA GLU A 58 19.47 -0.06 -26.73
C GLU A 58 20.79 0.71 -26.74
N LEU A 59 21.03 1.51 -27.79
CA LEU A 59 22.22 2.36 -27.93
C LEU A 59 22.47 3.23 -26.69
N ARG A 60 21.41 3.79 -26.10
CA ARG A 60 21.49 4.63 -24.89
C ARG A 60 22.10 3.89 -23.70
N THR A 61 21.87 2.57 -23.60
CA THR A 61 22.43 1.74 -22.54
C THR A 61 23.94 1.56 -22.73
N VAL A 62 24.39 1.33 -23.96
CA VAL A 62 25.82 1.19 -24.29
C VAL A 62 26.57 2.51 -24.15
N GLN A 63 25.96 3.63 -24.54
CA GLN A 63 26.55 4.97 -24.34
C GLN A 63 26.85 5.27 -22.86
N LEU A 64 26.00 4.80 -21.93
CA LEU A 64 26.24 4.95 -20.50
C LEU A 64 27.46 4.14 -20.00
N TRP A 65 27.89 3.11 -20.73
CA TRP A 65 29.07 2.32 -20.35
C TRP A 65 30.37 3.06 -20.65
N PHE A 66 30.42 3.81 -21.75
CA PHE A 66 31.56 4.64 -22.16
C PHE A 66 31.67 5.96 -21.39
N GLN A 67 30.61 6.40 -20.72
CA GLN A 67 30.65 7.58 -19.86
C GLN A 67 31.36 7.28 -18.53
N ASP A 68 32.11 8.28 -18.05
CA ASP A 68 32.72 8.27 -16.71
C ASP A 68 31.63 8.44 -15.65
N ASN A 69 31.11 7.31 -15.16
CA ASN A 69 30.05 7.25 -14.18
C ASN A 69 30.18 5.99 -13.30
N ASP A 70 29.55 6.03 -12.13
CA ASP A 70 29.53 4.90 -11.19
C ASP A 70 28.41 3.88 -11.49
N LYS A 71 27.89 3.87 -12.73
CA LYS A 71 26.84 2.92 -13.13
C LYS A 71 27.49 1.64 -13.64
N GLY A 72 27.24 0.55 -12.94
CA GLY A 72 27.64 -0.78 -13.37
C GLY A 72 26.72 -1.37 -14.45
N ILE A 73 27.08 -2.56 -14.93
CA ILE A 73 26.35 -3.28 -15.99
C ILE A 73 25.52 -4.45 -15.42
N SER A 74 24.40 -4.80 -16.08
CA SER A 74 23.59 -5.97 -15.73
C SER A 74 24.31 -7.30 -16.06
N PRO A 75 24.00 -8.40 -15.36
CA PRO A 75 24.63 -9.70 -15.59
C PRO A 75 24.44 -10.23 -17.02
N ASP A 76 23.28 -9.99 -17.64
CA ASP A 76 23.02 -10.42 -19.03
C ASP A 76 23.95 -9.70 -20.02
N ASN A 77 24.16 -8.40 -19.80
CA ASN A 77 25.06 -7.60 -20.63
C ASN A 77 26.54 -7.95 -20.39
N ILE A 78 26.91 -8.35 -19.17
CA ILE A 78 28.24 -8.90 -18.88
C ILE A 78 28.47 -10.20 -19.68
N ARG A 79 27.46 -11.06 -19.77
CA ARG A 79 27.54 -12.30 -20.56
C ARG A 79 27.75 -12.01 -22.05
N TRP A 80 27.06 -11.01 -22.61
CA TRP A 80 27.25 -10.61 -24.00
C TRP A 80 28.62 -9.99 -24.27
N LEU A 81 29.10 -9.12 -23.38
CA LEU A 81 30.44 -8.55 -23.46
C LEU A 81 31.53 -9.62 -23.35
N ALA A 82 31.37 -10.59 -22.45
CA ALA A 82 32.30 -11.69 -22.30
C ALA A 82 32.38 -12.55 -23.57
N ARG A 83 31.24 -12.74 -24.26
CA ARG A 83 31.18 -13.47 -25.53
C ARG A 83 31.89 -12.73 -26.66
N ILE A 84 31.72 -11.41 -26.73
CA ILE A 84 32.42 -10.55 -27.71
C ILE A 84 33.93 -10.54 -27.44
N PHE A 85 34.36 -10.27 -26.20
CA PHE A 85 35.78 -10.21 -25.85
C PHE A 85 36.46 -11.59 -25.90
N GLY A 86 35.70 -12.67 -25.66
CA GLY A 86 36.11 -14.05 -25.82
C GLY A 86 36.10 -14.56 -27.27
N CYS A 87 35.77 -13.72 -28.26
CA CYS A 87 35.69 -14.08 -29.68
C CYS A 87 34.85 -15.36 -29.94
N ASP A 88 33.71 -15.51 -29.25
CA ASP A 88 32.83 -16.69 -29.30
C ASP A 88 33.48 -18.03 -28.88
N ASN A 89 34.71 -18.03 -28.35
CA ASN A 89 35.32 -19.23 -27.77
C ASN A 89 34.76 -19.48 -26.35
N PRO A 90 34.24 -20.68 -26.04
CA PRO A 90 33.62 -20.98 -24.75
C PRO A 90 34.57 -20.82 -23.55
N GLU A 91 35.83 -21.23 -23.67
CA GLU A 91 36.80 -21.12 -22.56
C GLU A 91 37.17 -19.65 -22.30
N ALA A 92 37.49 -18.91 -23.37
CA ALA A 92 37.81 -17.49 -23.30
C ALA A 92 36.62 -16.64 -22.81
N THR A 93 35.39 -16.99 -23.23
CA THR A 93 34.16 -16.35 -22.78
C THR A 93 33.95 -16.57 -21.28
N SER A 94 34.18 -17.80 -20.79
CA SER A 94 34.05 -18.09 -19.35
C SER A 94 35.06 -17.31 -18.51
N ALA A 95 36.31 -17.19 -18.97
CA ALA A 95 37.35 -16.41 -18.31
C ALA A 95 36.99 -14.92 -18.27
N TRP A 96 36.52 -14.36 -19.39
CA TRP A 96 36.06 -12.97 -19.45
C TRP A 96 34.80 -12.72 -18.62
N GLN A 97 33.89 -13.69 -18.51
CA GLN A 97 32.70 -13.55 -17.67
C GLN A 97 33.06 -13.50 -16.19
N VAL A 98 34.02 -14.30 -15.75
CA VAL A 98 34.54 -14.27 -14.37
C VAL A 98 35.22 -12.92 -14.09
N GLU A 99 36.06 -12.42 -14.99
CA GLU A 99 36.78 -11.16 -14.77
C GLU A 99 35.87 -9.92 -14.82
N LEU A 100 34.89 -9.88 -15.74
CA LEU A 100 33.94 -8.78 -15.81
C LEU A 100 32.97 -8.76 -14.62
N SER A 101 32.58 -9.93 -14.10
CA SER A 101 31.75 -10.00 -12.88
C SER A 101 32.53 -9.65 -11.60
N SER A 102 33.81 -10.03 -11.52
CA SER A 102 34.69 -9.67 -10.40
C SER A 102 34.97 -8.16 -10.37
N SER A 103 35.30 -7.55 -11.52
CA SER A 103 35.51 -6.10 -11.66
C SER A 103 34.26 -5.26 -11.38
N GLN A 104 33.08 -5.75 -11.77
CA GLN A 104 31.79 -5.14 -11.43
C GLN A 104 31.53 -5.17 -9.92
N THR A 105 31.86 -6.29 -9.25
CA THR A 105 31.73 -6.41 -7.79
C THR A 105 32.65 -5.42 -7.07
N ARG A 106 33.88 -5.23 -7.59
CA ARG A 106 34.84 -4.21 -7.09
C ARG A 106 34.30 -2.78 -7.25
N LEU A 107 33.71 -2.43 -8.40
CA LEU A 107 33.10 -1.12 -8.62
C LEU A 107 31.95 -0.84 -7.62
N ILE A 108 31.12 -1.85 -7.33
CA ILE A 108 30.05 -1.74 -6.34
C ILE A 108 30.62 -1.57 -4.92
N ALA A 109 31.70 -2.27 -4.57
CA ALA A 109 32.37 -2.13 -3.28
C ALA A 109 32.98 -0.73 -3.09
N GLN A 110 33.70 -0.21 -4.10
CA GLN A 110 34.24 1.15 -4.08
C GLN A 110 33.14 2.21 -3.96
N ARG A 111 32.01 2.03 -4.65
CA ARG A 111 30.85 2.92 -4.53
C ARG A 111 30.26 2.91 -3.11
N ARG A 112 30.27 1.77 -2.42
CA ARG A 112 29.80 1.68 -1.02
C ARG A 112 30.77 2.39 -0.08
N GLN A 113 32.07 2.24 -0.28
CA GLN A 113 33.09 2.94 0.50
C GLN A 113 33.03 4.47 0.31
N ARG A 114 32.86 4.97 -0.93
CA ARG A 114 32.70 6.41 -1.20
C ARG A 114 31.41 7.02 -0.64
N ARG A 115 30.40 6.21 -0.31
CA ARG A 115 29.11 6.64 0.25
C ARG A 115 29.04 6.58 1.77
N GLN A 116 30.06 6.01 2.43
CA GLN A 116 30.19 6.12 3.87
C GLN A 116 30.68 7.55 4.19
N PRO A 117 29.96 8.32 5.04
CA PRO A 117 30.47 9.59 5.53
C PRO A 117 31.75 9.32 6.32
N SER A 118 32.77 10.17 6.13
CA SER A 118 33.99 10.17 6.91
C SER A 118 33.68 10.36 8.39
N ALA A 119 33.39 9.28 9.10
CA ALA A 119 33.38 9.27 10.55
C ALA A 119 34.84 9.31 11.00
N SER A 120 35.25 10.50 11.39
CA SER A 120 36.40 10.84 12.23
C SER A 120 37.06 9.64 12.92
N CYS A 121 38.31 9.37 12.54
CA CYS A 121 39.27 8.68 13.39
C CYS A 121 39.45 9.50 14.68
N ASP A 122 39.07 8.94 15.82
CA ASP A 122 39.76 9.20 17.06
C ASP A 122 39.63 7.99 18.01
N GLN A 123 40.80 7.48 18.41
CA GLN A 123 41.11 6.59 19.54
C GLN A 123 40.55 5.14 19.50
N GLY A 124 41.32 4.10 19.80
CA GLY A 124 42.68 4.01 20.30
C GLY A 124 43.09 2.54 20.39
N VAL A 125 44.40 2.35 20.27
CA VAL A 125 45.23 1.19 20.61
C VAL A 125 44.62 0.28 21.68
N ASP A 126 44.46 -1.02 21.39
CA ASP A 126 45.22 -2.00 22.17
C ASP A 126 45.54 -3.27 21.38
N SER A 127 46.78 -3.66 21.58
CA SER A 127 47.56 -4.67 20.86
C SER A 127 47.46 -6.02 21.53
N SER A 128 47.41 -7.09 20.74
CA SER A 128 48.02 -8.39 21.07
C SER A 128 48.16 -9.21 19.77
N GLU A 129 49.36 -9.17 19.20
CA GLU A 129 49.94 -10.26 18.38
C GLU A 129 50.07 -11.51 19.29
N GLU A 130 50.04 -12.77 18.83
CA GLU A 130 51.01 -13.46 17.98
C GLU A 130 50.59 -14.97 17.86
N PRO A 131 51.32 -15.93 17.22
CA PRO A 131 51.23 -16.31 15.80
C PRO A 131 51.03 -17.84 15.51
N ALA A 132 51.06 -18.15 14.20
CA ALA A 132 51.56 -19.36 13.53
C ALA A 132 50.70 -20.66 13.46
N ALA A 133 50.42 -21.13 12.24
CA ALA A 133 51.09 -22.29 11.62
C ALA A 133 50.31 -22.83 10.40
N ALA A 134 51.07 -23.29 9.40
CA ALA A 134 50.61 -23.90 8.16
C ALA A 134 50.31 -25.40 8.30
N GLY A 135 49.49 -25.93 7.38
CA GLY A 135 49.70 -27.28 6.83
C GLY A 135 48.59 -28.33 7.07
N ASP A 136 48.06 -28.79 5.94
CA ASP A 136 47.71 -30.18 5.61
C ASP A 136 46.25 -30.66 5.75
N ASP A 137 45.63 -30.79 4.57
CA ASP A 137 44.86 -31.91 4.05
C ASP A 137 44.08 -32.80 5.02
N THR A 138 42.75 -32.71 4.96
CA THR A 138 41.95 -33.94 4.83
C THR A 138 40.63 -33.67 4.11
N ILE A 139 40.56 -34.23 2.90
CA ILE A 139 39.36 -34.40 2.09
C ILE A 139 38.46 -35.39 2.83
N VAL A 140 37.32 -34.92 3.36
CA VAL A 140 36.19 -35.79 3.70
C VAL A 140 35.15 -35.62 2.61
N LEU A 141 35.11 -36.59 1.70
CA LEU A 141 33.99 -36.82 0.78
C LEU A 141 32.79 -37.25 1.63
N GLU A 142 31.84 -36.35 1.83
CA GLU A 142 30.48 -36.70 2.25
C GLU A 142 29.55 -36.59 1.03
N ALA A 143 28.71 -37.61 0.88
CA ALA A 143 27.83 -37.88 -0.25
C ALA A 143 26.87 -36.71 -0.56
N PRO A 144 26.37 -36.59 -1.82
CA PRO A 144 25.65 -35.41 -2.27
C PRO A 144 24.28 -35.32 -1.61
N ASP A 145 24.19 -34.49 -0.56
CA ASP A 145 22.90 -34.09 -0.01
C ASP A 145 22.29 -33.03 -0.92
N ASP A 146 21.00 -33.22 -1.19
CA ASP A 146 20.19 -32.57 -2.21
C ASP A 146 20.12 -31.05 -1.93
N ARG A 147 21.12 -30.29 -2.42
CA ARG A 147 21.08 -28.83 -2.39
C ARG A 147 20.05 -28.37 -3.41
N SER A 148 18.81 -28.25 -2.93
CA SER A 148 17.80 -27.33 -3.45
C SER A 148 18.51 -26.08 -3.94
N SER A 149 18.33 -25.80 -5.23
CA SER A 149 18.79 -24.62 -5.92
C SER A 149 18.58 -23.36 -5.08
N ASP A 150 19.64 -22.88 -4.45
CA ASP A 150 19.73 -21.54 -3.85
C ASP A 150 19.79 -20.49 -4.96
N ILE A 151 18.78 -20.49 -5.83
CA ILE A 151 18.43 -19.33 -6.63
C ILE A 151 17.85 -18.34 -5.62
N ARG A 152 18.70 -17.47 -5.08
CA ARG A 152 18.22 -16.27 -4.38
C ARG A 152 17.22 -15.60 -5.32
N PRO A 153 15.93 -15.48 -4.94
CA PRO A 153 14.95 -14.88 -5.82
C PRO A 153 15.42 -13.46 -6.13
N ILE A 154 15.56 -13.17 -7.42
CA ILE A 154 15.70 -11.82 -7.95
C ILE A 154 14.65 -10.99 -7.22
N LYS A 155 15.06 -9.93 -6.51
CA LYS A 155 14.17 -9.04 -5.75
C LYS A 155 13.16 -8.41 -6.71
N GLY A 156 12.08 -9.14 -6.99
CA GLY A 156 10.98 -8.71 -7.82
C GLY A 156 10.24 -7.56 -7.16
N PHE A 157 9.57 -6.76 -7.98
CA PHE A 157 8.63 -5.77 -7.50
C PHE A 157 7.52 -6.46 -6.69
N SER A 158 7.56 -6.33 -5.36
CA SER A 158 6.51 -6.83 -4.48
C SER A 158 5.53 -5.70 -4.16
N LEU A 159 4.32 -5.79 -4.72
CA LEU A 159 3.24 -4.84 -4.45
C LEU A 159 2.87 -4.84 -2.96
N ALA A 160 2.89 -6.02 -2.32
CA ALA A 160 2.65 -6.16 -0.89
C ALA A 160 3.66 -5.34 -0.07
N ARG A 161 4.95 -5.43 -0.42
CA ARG A 161 6.02 -4.69 0.24
C ARG A 161 5.88 -3.18 0.05
N LYS A 162 5.66 -2.71 -1.17
CA LYS A 162 5.45 -1.27 -1.40
C LYS A 162 4.24 -0.73 -0.66
N SER A 163 3.17 -1.52 -0.61
CA SER A 163 1.94 -1.14 0.09
C SER A 163 2.18 -1.07 1.60
N GLU A 164 2.92 -2.03 2.17
CA GLU A 164 3.31 -1.99 3.57
C GLU A 164 4.24 -0.83 3.89
N GLU A 165 5.20 -0.51 3.00
CA GLU A 165 6.10 0.63 3.15
C GLU A 165 5.35 1.98 3.18
N ILE A 166 4.22 2.11 2.47
CA ILE A 166 3.36 3.30 2.56
C ILE A 166 2.76 3.48 3.96
N PHE A 167 2.39 2.37 4.62
CA PHE A 167 1.88 2.39 5.99
C PHE A 167 2.99 2.47 7.03
N GLY A 168 4.17 1.90 6.75
CA GLY A 168 5.28 1.79 7.70
C GLY A 168 6.38 2.84 7.59
N GLY A 169 6.46 3.59 6.49
CA GLY A 169 7.54 4.56 6.22
C GLY A 169 7.09 6.02 6.35
N GLY A 170 7.96 6.91 6.86
CA GLY A 170 7.71 8.35 7.00
C GLY A 170 7.08 8.79 8.33
N SER A 171 6.65 10.05 8.40
CA SER A 171 5.94 10.60 9.56
C SER A 171 4.55 9.97 9.71
N PHE A 172 4.02 9.92 10.94
CA PHE A 172 2.68 9.41 11.26
C PHE A 172 1.58 10.11 10.44
N LEU A 173 1.79 11.39 10.11
CA LEU A 173 0.79 12.24 9.46
C LEU A 173 0.83 12.22 7.93
N ASP A 174 1.90 11.72 7.30
CA ASP A 174 2.11 11.88 5.86
C ASP A 174 0.99 11.24 5.03
N LEU A 175 0.57 10.03 5.41
CA LEU A 175 -0.47 9.29 4.68
C LEU A 175 -1.87 9.91 4.87
N PRO A 176 -2.39 10.15 6.09
CA PRO A 176 -3.65 10.86 6.28
C PRO A 176 -3.67 12.26 5.67
N ALA A 177 -2.57 13.02 5.82
CA ALA A 177 -2.48 14.39 5.30
C ALA A 177 -2.45 14.43 3.77
N SER A 178 -1.77 13.49 3.11
CA SER A 178 -1.76 13.43 1.64
C SER A 178 -3.14 13.09 1.07
N VAL A 179 -3.87 12.16 1.69
CA VAL A 179 -5.26 11.86 1.31
C VAL A 179 -6.14 13.08 1.53
N PHE A 180 -6.06 13.73 2.69
CA PHE A 180 -6.81 14.97 2.96
C PHE A 180 -6.48 16.08 1.94
N ALA A 181 -5.20 16.31 1.67
CA ALA A 181 -4.75 17.32 0.70
C ALA A 181 -5.28 17.01 -0.71
N GLY A 182 -5.32 15.74 -1.13
CA GLY A 182 -5.92 15.34 -2.39
C GLY A 182 -7.42 15.64 -2.47
N ALA A 183 -8.18 15.39 -1.39
CA ALA A 183 -9.59 15.74 -1.32
C ALA A 183 -9.82 17.26 -1.42
N ILE A 184 -8.99 18.05 -0.74
CA ILE A 184 -9.04 19.52 -0.81
C ILE A 184 -8.67 20.03 -2.21
N ALA A 185 -7.67 19.44 -2.86
CA ALA A 185 -7.28 19.80 -4.23
C ALA A 185 -8.43 19.55 -5.22
N LEU A 186 -9.14 18.42 -5.09
CA LEU A 186 -10.36 18.14 -5.86
C LEU A 186 -11.48 19.12 -5.53
N GLY A 187 -11.63 19.50 -4.26
CA GLY A 187 -12.53 20.57 -3.83
C GLY A 187 -12.25 21.90 -4.54
N PHE A 188 -11.00 22.35 -4.59
CA PHE A 188 -10.62 23.56 -5.31
C PHE A 188 -10.84 23.44 -6.83
N MET A 189 -10.50 22.30 -7.43
CA MET A 189 -10.80 22.05 -8.85
C MET A 189 -12.30 22.15 -9.13
N SER A 190 -13.16 21.62 -8.24
CA SER A 190 -14.61 21.72 -8.37
C SER A 190 -15.11 23.18 -8.32
N VAL A 191 -14.42 24.04 -7.55
CA VAL A 191 -14.73 25.47 -7.49
C VAL A 191 -14.36 26.16 -8.81
N PHE A 192 -13.17 25.90 -9.34
CA PHE A 192 -12.73 26.47 -10.62
C PHE A 192 -13.60 26.03 -11.80
N LEU A 193 -14.15 24.82 -11.75
CA LEU A 193 -15.08 24.30 -12.75
C LEU A 193 -16.53 24.74 -12.54
N GLY A 194 -16.84 25.44 -11.44
CA GLY A 194 -18.21 25.87 -11.12
C GLY A 194 -19.13 24.76 -10.61
N VAL A 195 -18.66 23.51 -10.46
CA VAL A 195 -19.47 22.35 -10.04
C VAL A 195 -19.54 22.11 -8.52
N HIS A 196 -18.84 22.94 -7.74
CA HIS A 196 -18.75 22.82 -6.28
C HIS A 196 -20.10 22.91 -5.53
N SER A 197 -20.98 23.83 -5.93
CA SER A 197 -22.24 24.13 -5.23
C SER A 197 -23.38 24.41 -6.21
N ILE A 198 -23.88 23.36 -6.84
CA ILE A 198 -24.97 23.42 -7.82
C ILE A 198 -26.28 22.89 -7.22
N SER A 199 -27.38 23.54 -7.59
CA SER A 199 -28.74 23.04 -7.33
C SER A 199 -29.48 22.76 -8.64
N TYR A 200 -30.17 21.62 -8.70
CA TYR A 200 -30.89 21.12 -9.88
C TYR A 200 -32.30 20.68 -9.51
N ALA A 201 -33.29 21.10 -10.30
CA ALA A 201 -34.68 20.63 -10.21
C ALA A 201 -35.00 19.82 -11.46
N GLU A 202 -35.62 18.66 -11.27
CA GLU A 202 -36.11 17.83 -12.36
C GLU A 202 -37.55 18.25 -12.69
N GLY A 203 -37.76 18.83 -13.87
CA GLY A 203 -39.05 19.41 -14.26
C GLY A 203 -39.53 20.50 -13.29
N ASN A 204 -40.76 20.36 -12.78
CA ASN A 204 -41.35 21.26 -11.77
C ASN A 204 -41.04 20.84 -10.32
N GLY A 205 -40.05 19.97 -10.12
CA GLY A 205 -39.65 19.47 -8.80
C GLY A 205 -38.93 20.50 -7.93
N THR A 206 -38.61 20.08 -6.71
CA THR A 206 -37.80 20.85 -5.76
C THR A 206 -36.36 21.00 -6.26
N LEU A 207 -35.73 22.13 -5.95
CA LEU A 207 -34.31 22.38 -6.22
C LEU A 207 -33.45 21.54 -5.26
N ARG A 208 -32.75 20.54 -5.81
CA ARG A 208 -31.88 19.61 -5.07
C ARG A 208 -30.43 20.03 -5.13
N GLN A 209 -29.74 20.03 -4.00
CA GLN A 209 -28.29 20.26 -3.94
C GLN A 209 -27.54 19.03 -4.45
N VAL A 210 -26.80 19.22 -5.53
CA VAL A 210 -26.06 18.16 -6.24
C VAL A 210 -24.58 18.47 -6.41
N GLY A 211 -24.14 19.65 -5.96
CA GLY A 211 -22.75 20.10 -6.04
C GLY A 211 -21.77 19.20 -5.30
N PHE A 212 -20.52 19.21 -5.77
CA PHE A 212 -19.43 18.37 -5.26
C PHE A 212 -19.22 18.49 -3.73
N LEU A 213 -19.36 19.69 -3.16
CA LEU A 213 -19.18 19.92 -1.72
C LEU A 213 -20.38 19.47 -0.87
N TRP A 214 -21.56 19.31 -1.48
CA TRP A 214 -22.77 18.86 -0.78
C TRP A 214 -22.87 17.33 -0.71
N ALA A 215 -21.99 16.63 -1.42
CA ALA A 215 -21.89 15.18 -1.42
C ALA A 215 -21.12 14.68 -0.16
N PRO A 216 -21.78 13.92 0.76
CA PRO A 216 -21.13 13.37 1.94
C PRO A 216 -19.92 12.48 1.64
N ASN A 217 -19.86 11.85 0.46
CA ASN A 217 -18.71 11.04 0.06
C ASN A 217 -17.45 11.89 -0.08
N TRP A 218 -17.56 13.17 -0.39
CA TRP A 218 -16.42 14.05 -0.51
C TRP A 218 -16.09 14.73 0.81
N THR A 219 -17.07 15.37 1.45
CA THR A 219 -16.84 16.19 2.64
C THR A 219 -16.70 15.43 3.94
N LEU A 220 -17.34 14.27 4.08
CA LEU A 220 -17.23 13.45 5.30
C LEU A 220 -16.31 12.25 5.06
N LEU A 221 -16.54 11.48 4.01
CA LEU A 221 -15.76 10.28 3.74
C LEU A 221 -14.31 10.61 3.38
N PHE A 222 -14.04 11.35 2.31
CA PHE A 222 -12.65 11.59 1.87
C PHE A 222 -11.90 12.66 2.70
N MET A 223 -12.60 13.66 3.25
CA MET A 223 -11.95 14.68 4.09
C MET A 223 -11.79 14.28 5.56
N ILE A 224 -12.62 13.37 6.10
CA ILE A 224 -12.60 13.07 7.54
C ILE A 224 -12.35 11.57 7.77
N PHE A 225 -13.28 10.70 7.39
CA PHE A 225 -13.25 9.31 7.83
C PHE A 225 -12.17 8.47 7.15
N MET A 226 -11.82 8.74 5.89
CA MET A 226 -10.74 8.07 5.18
C MET A 226 -9.36 8.43 5.76
N PRO A 227 -8.99 9.72 5.96
CA PRO A 227 -7.78 10.07 6.69
C PRO A 227 -7.72 9.46 8.10
N LEU A 228 -8.84 9.48 8.85
CA LEU A 228 -8.89 8.87 10.18
C LEU A 228 -8.63 7.35 10.13
N PHE A 229 -9.26 6.63 9.20
CA PHE A 229 -9.02 5.21 9.00
C PHE A 229 -7.54 4.92 8.72
N LEU A 230 -6.93 5.67 7.81
CA LEU A 230 -5.51 5.50 7.47
C LEU A 230 -4.58 5.85 8.63
N GLY A 231 -4.93 6.87 9.41
CA GLY A 231 -4.21 7.25 10.63
C GLY A 231 -4.25 6.14 11.67
N PHE A 232 -5.44 5.63 12.00
CA PHE A 232 -5.60 4.57 13.00
C PHE A 232 -4.96 3.24 12.57
N SER A 233 -5.11 2.87 11.29
CA SER A 233 -4.50 1.64 10.75
C SER A 233 -2.98 1.74 10.74
N ARG A 234 -2.40 2.92 10.48
CA ARG A 234 -0.97 3.16 10.62
C ARG A 234 -0.52 3.12 12.08
N GLU A 235 -1.25 3.76 12.99
CA GLU A 235 -0.93 3.79 14.43
C GLU A 235 -0.81 2.39 14.99
N ILE A 236 -1.81 1.55 14.73
CA ILE A 236 -1.84 0.18 15.24
C ILE A 236 -0.77 -0.71 14.59
N LEU A 237 -0.50 -0.52 13.30
CA LEU A 237 0.61 -1.23 12.62
C LEU A 237 1.97 -0.84 13.20
N ALA A 238 2.20 0.45 13.43
CA ALA A 238 3.45 0.94 14.01
C ALA A 238 3.64 0.42 15.43
N TYR A 239 2.59 0.45 16.25
CA TYR A 239 2.59 -0.14 17.58
C TYR A 239 2.93 -1.64 17.54
N TRP A 240 2.29 -2.41 16.65
CA TRP A 240 2.57 -3.84 16.53
C TRP A 240 4.03 -4.10 16.14
N LYS A 241 4.53 -3.42 15.11
CA LYS A 241 5.89 -3.66 14.59
C LYS A 241 6.98 -3.26 15.57
N ASN A 242 6.84 -2.11 16.22
CA ASN A 242 7.91 -1.52 17.02
C ASN A 242 7.91 -2.00 18.47
N GLU A 243 6.72 -2.27 19.03
CA GLU A 243 6.57 -2.54 20.46
C GLU A 243 5.88 -3.86 20.72
N GLY A 244 4.62 -4.01 20.28
CA GLY A 244 3.75 -5.11 20.67
C GLY A 244 4.30 -6.49 20.28
N ARG A 245 4.81 -6.63 19.05
CA ARG A 245 5.39 -7.88 18.58
C ARG A 245 6.69 -8.23 19.32
N ALA A 246 7.58 -7.26 19.51
CA ALA A 246 8.86 -7.46 20.18
C ALA A 246 8.67 -7.86 21.65
N GLN A 247 7.78 -7.19 22.37
CA GLN A 247 7.44 -7.54 23.75
C GLN A 247 6.87 -8.97 23.87
N LEU A 248 6.00 -9.36 22.93
CA LEU A 248 5.41 -10.69 22.92
C LEU A 248 6.44 -11.80 22.58
N VAL A 249 7.37 -11.53 21.66
CA VAL A 249 8.44 -12.46 21.28
C VAL A 249 9.52 -12.57 22.37
N ALA A 250 9.91 -11.45 22.98
CA ALA A 250 10.86 -11.43 24.10
C ALA A 250 10.33 -12.24 25.30
N SER A 251 9.02 -12.20 25.53
CA SER A 251 8.35 -13.03 26.54
C SER A 251 8.45 -14.54 26.25
N ASN A 252 8.81 -14.95 25.03
CA ASN A 252 9.00 -16.33 24.60
C ASN A 252 10.49 -16.77 24.58
N GLY A 253 11.43 -15.92 25.05
CA GLY A 253 12.87 -16.21 25.04
C GLY A 253 13.51 -16.32 23.65
N GLY A 254 12.79 -15.96 22.58
CA GLY A 254 13.28 -16.02 21.20
C GLY A 254 13.98 -14.74 20.76
N ALA A 255 15.07 -14.86 20.00
CA ALA A 255 15.73 -13.73 19.36
C ALA A 255 14.78 -13.10 18.31
N GLY A 256 14.32 -11.88 18.59
CA GLY A 256 13.36 -11.15 17.77
C GLY A 256 13.92 -10.72 16.42
N GLY A 257 13.71 -11.55 15.39
CA GLY A 257 13.94 -11.15 14.00
C GLY A 257 12.77 -10.33 13.42
N ASP A 258 13.07 -9.15 12.89
CA ASP A 258 12.15 -8.32 12.06
C ASP A 258 11.71 -9.08 10.77
N ASP A 259 12.54 -10.02 10.31
CA ASP A 259 12.30 -10.78 9.08
C ASP A 259 10.98 -11.56 9.08
N GLY A 260 10.51 -12.02 10.26
CA GLY A 260 9.27 -12.80 10.36
C GLY A 260 7.99 -12.01 10.02
N TRP A 261 7.97 -10.68 10.21
CA TRP A 261 6.82 -9.85 9.80
C TRP A 261 6.79 -9.69 8.28
N ARG A 262 7.95 -9.37 7.69
CA ARG A 262 8.09 -9.17 6.24
C ARG A 262 7.70 -10.41 5.46
N THR A 263 8.16 -11.58 5.88
CA THR A 263 7.78 -12.85 5.25
C THR A 263 6.26 -13.09 5.29
N LYS A 264 5.58 -12.69 6.37
CA LYS A 264 4.11 -12.86 6.49
C LYS A 264 3.34 -11.92 5.57
N VAL A 265 3.80 -10.69 5.39
CA VAL A 265 3.22 -9.74 4.42
C VAL A 265 3.42 -10.24 2.99
N GLU A 266 4.59 -10.78 2.69
CA GLU A 266 4.93 -11.33 1.37
C GLU A 266 4.28 -12.70 1.10
N ALA A 267 3.76 -13.39 2.12
CA ALA A 267 3.11 -14.70 1.97
C ALA A 267 1.76 -14.65 1.22
N SER A 268 1.18 -13.47 0.98
CA SER A 268 -0.13 -13.33 0.32
C SER A 268 -0.12 -12.33 -0.85
N PRO A 269 0.76 -12.48 -1.87
CA PRO A 269 0.90 -11.50 -2.94
C PRO A 269 -0.36 -11.41 -3.82
N LEU A 270 -1.09 -12.53 -3.98
CA LEU A 270 -2.33 -12.60 -4.76
C LEU A 270 -3.40 -11.65 -4.21
N THR A 271 -3.54 -11.54 -2.90
CA THR A 271 -4.57 -10.69 -2.27
C THR A 271 -4.34 -9.21 -2.56
N TYR A 272 -3.08 -8.75 -2.50
CA TYR A 272 -2.72 -7.36 -2.83
C TYR A 272 -2.96 -7.05 -4.31
N TRP A 273 -2.58 -7.97 -5.20
CA TRP A 273 -2.82 -7.81 -6.64
C TRP A 273 -4.31 -7.86 -6.99
N ALA A 274 -5.08 -8.75 -6.38
CA ALA A 274 -6.53 -8.83 -6.57
C ALA A 274 -7.20 -7.51 -6.16
N VAL A 275 -6.87 -6.98 -4.98
CA VAL A 275 -7.39 -5.68 -4.52
C VAL A 275 -6.96 -4.54 -5.44
N PHE A 276 -5.71 -4.53 -5.92
CA PHE A 276 -5.23 -3.52 -6.87
C PHE A 276 -6.03 -3.55 -8.18
N LEU A 277 -6.22 -4.72 -8.78
CA LEU A 277 -6.97 -4.86 -10.03
C LEU A 277 -8.45 -4.51 -9.86
N VAL A 278 -9.06 -4.92 -8.74
CA VAL A 278 -10.45 -4.58 -8.44
C VAL A 278 -10.61 -3.08 -8.19
N CYS A 279 -9.73 -2.45 -7.41
CA CYS A 279 -9.86 -1.02 -7.12
C CYS A 279 -9.53 -0.18 -8.34
N ILE A 280 -8.34 -0.32 -8.92
CA ILE A 280 -7.88 0.57 -9.99
C ILE A 280 -8.51 0.19 -11.33
N GLY A 281 -8.54 -1.10 -11.67
CA GLY A 281 -9.08 -1.58 -12.94
C GLY A 281 -10.60 -1.52 -12.99
N PHE A 282 -11.28 -2.23 -12.07
CA PHE A 282 -12.73 -2.32 -12.10
C PHE A 282 -13.40 -1.06 -11.53
N ALA A 283 -13.10 -0.68 -10.29
CA ALA A 283 -13.77 0.45 -9.63
C ALA A 283 -13.28 1.84 -10.11
N GLY A 284 -12.03 1.94 -10.56
CA GLY A 284 -11.48 3.14 -11.16
C GLY A 284 -11.87 3.27 -12.62
N ILE A 285 -11.22 2.49 -13.48
CA ILE A 285 -11.32 2.65 -14.94
C ILE A 285 -12.68 2.20 -15.47
N PHE A 286 -13.09 0.96 -15.20
CA PHE A 286 -14.31 0.40 -15.78
C PHE A 286 -15.56 1.15 -15.28
N GLN A 287 -15.70 1.36 -13.98
CA GLN A 287 -16.82 2.13 -13.44
C GLN A 287 -16.84 3.59 -13.91
N TRP A 288 -15.69 4.26 -14.04
CA TRP A 288 -15.65 5.61 -14.60
C TRP A 288 -16.13 5.62 -16.06
N ILE A 289 -15.63 4.68 -16.88
CA ILE A 289 -16.04 4.60 -18.29
C ILE A 289 -17.55 4.38 -18.40
N SER A 290 -18.09 3.39 -17.69
CA SER A 290 -19.50 2.99 -17.82
C SER A 290 -20.48 3.95 -17.14
N VAL A 291 -20.13 4.54 -15.99
CA VAL A 291 -21.05 5.38 -15.21
C VAL A 291 -20.93 6.86 -15.56
N ARG A 292 -19.76 7.31 -16.06
CA ARG A 292 -19.50 8.73 -16.35
C ARG A 292 -19.16 9.00 -17.79
N PHE A 293 -18.10 8.40 -18.30
CA PHE A 293 -17.56 8.79 -19.60
C PHE A 293 -18.54 8.56 -20.74
N ILE A 294 -19.12 7.35 -20.85
CA ILE A 294 -20.10 7.02 -21.90
C ILE A 294 -21.36 7.90 -21.77
N PRO A 295 -22.03 8.00 -20.60
CA PRO A 295 -23.18 8.89 -20.43
C PRO A 295 -22.91 10.36 -20.78
N LEU A 296 -21.73 10.88 -20.46
CA LEU A 296 -21.33 12.25 -20.82
C LEU A 296 -21.20 12.45 -22.34
N LEU A 297 -20.77 11.43 -23.08
CA LEU A 297 -20.64 11.49 -24.54
C LEU A 297 -21.99 11.29 -25.25
N GLU A 298 -22.85 10.43 -24.71
CA GLU A 298 -24.15 10.10 -25.30
C GLU A 298 -25.26 11.09 -24.92
N GLY A 299 -24.98 11.99 -23.96
CA GLY A 299 -25.91 13.03 -23.53
C GLY A 299 -26.97 12.56 -22.53
N GLY A 300 -26.72 11.46 -21.82
CA GLY A 300 -27.61 10.94 -20.78
C GLY A 300 -27.30 9.52 -20.33
N GLY A 301 -28.00 9.05 -19.29
CA GLY A 301 -27.94 7.68 -18.79
C GLY A 301 -28.93 7.45 -17.63
N ASP A 302 -29.16 6.20 -17.24
CA ASP A 302 -30.12 5.82 -16.18
C ASP A 302 -29.58 6.05 -14.74
N TYR A 303 -28.80 7.12 -14.54
CA TYR A 303 -28.17 7.47 -13.27
C TYR A 303 -28.71 8.80 -12.75
N ALA A 304 -28.83 8.92 -11.43
CA ALA A 304 -29.26 10.16 -10.80
C ALA A 304 -28.29 11.32 -11.10
N VAL A 305 -28.85 12.47 -11.44
CA VAL A 305 -28.08 13.68 -11.75
C VAL A 305 -27.28 14.12 -10.53
N ASP A 306 -25.97 14.24 -10.68
CA ASP A 306 -25.08 14.85 -9.71
C ASP A 306 -24.03 15.76 -10.36
N TRP A 307 -23.10 16.30 -9.56
CA TRP A 307 -21.98 17.16 -9.99
C TRP A 307 -21.14 16.63 -11.16
N GLY A 308 -21.17 15.32 -11.46
CA GLY A 308 -20.42 14.69 -12.54
C GLY A 308 -21.26 14.41 -13.79
N SER A 309 -22.43 15.04 -13.90
CA SER A 309 -23.34 14.96 -15.06
C SER A 309 -23.96 16.33 -15.43
N ILE A 310 -23.46 17.41 -14.83
CA ILE A 310 -24.02 18.75 -14.99
C ILE A 310 -23.76 19.33 -16.37
N GLY A 311 -22.62 19.03 -17.00
CA GLY A 311 -22.28 19.54 -18.33
C GLY A 311 -23.23 19.08 -19.43
N ILE A 312 -23.99 17.99 -19.20
CA ILE A 312 -25.08 17.55 -20.10
C ILE A 312 -26.26 18.53 -20.01
N LEU A 313 -26.60 18.96 -18.80
CA LEU A 313 -27.79 19.78 -18.51
C LEU A 313 -27.54 21.28 -18.62
N ARG A 314 -26.32 21.71 -18.29
CA ARG A 314 -25.86 23.11 -18.24
C ARG A 314 -24.46 23.25 -18.85
N PRO A 315 -24.33 23.08 -20.18
CA PRO A 315 -23.05 23.22 -20.86
C PRO A 315 -22.45 24.63 -20.75
N GLU A 316 -23.25 25.63 -20.36
CA GLU A 316 -22.79 26.99 -20.04
C GLU A 316 -21.95 27.09 -18.76
N VAL A 317 -22.07 26.13 -17.84
CA VAL A 317 -21.31 26.11 -16.58
C VAL A 317 -20.00 25.36 -16.76
N VAL A 318 -20.05 24.15 -17.34
CA VAL A 318 -18.89 23.28 -17.53
C VAL A 318 -19.00 22.56 -18.86
N SER A 319 -17.90 22.51 -19.61
CA SER A 319 -17.86 21.75 -20.86
C SER A 319 -17.76 20.25 -20.59
N ILE A 320 -18.33 19.44 -21.49
CA ILE A 320 -18.32 17.97 -21.40
C ILE A 320 -16.88 17.45 -21.23
N SER A 321 -15.92 18.01 -21.97
CA SER A 321 -14.51 17.59 -21.88
C SER A 321 -13.88 17.92 -20.52
N ALA A 322 -14.16 19.11 -19.97
CA ALA A 322 -13.64 19.49 -18.67
C ALA A 322 -14.25 18.63 -17.55
N GLU A 323 -15.54 18.33 -17.63
CA GLU A 323 -16.24 17.44 -16.71
C GLU A 323 -15.75 15.98 -16.82
N ALA A 324 -15.48 15.48 -18.02
CA ALA A 324 -14.90 14.16 -18.23
C ALA A 324 -13.51 14.03 -17.57
N ILE A 325 -12.66 15.05 -17.69
CA ILE A 325 -11.34 15.07 -17.04
C ILE A 325 -11.50 15.14 -15.52
N PHE A 326 -12.38 15.99 -15.01
CA PHE A 326 -12.62 16.13 -13.58
C PHE A 326 -13.18 14.85 -12.95
N THR A 327 -14.15 14.21 -13.63
CA THR A 327 -14.69 12.90 -13.21
C THR A 327 -13.63 11.80 -13.28
N ALA A 328 -12.71 11.83 -14.26
CA ALA A 328 -11.58 10.89 -14.31
C ALA A 328 -10.65 11.04 -13.10
N LEU A 329 -10.27 12.29 -12.77
CA LEU A 329 -9.39 12.59 -11.64
C LEU A 329 -10.02 12.20 -10.30
N THR A 330 -11.31 12.49 -10.14
CA THR A 330 -12.05 12.10 -8.94
C THR A 330 -12.14 10.58 -8.81
N TYR A 331 -12.47 9.83 -9.88
CA TYR A 331 -12.50 8.36 -9.83
C TYR A 331 -11.11 7.74 -9.58
N LEU A 332 -10.05 8.30 -10.18
CA LEU A 332 -8.67 7.89 -9.91
C LEU A 332 -8.31 8.09 -8.43
N TYR A 333 -8.66 9.25 -7.87
CA TYR A 333 -8.43 9.53 -6.45
C TYR A 333 -9.24 8.58 -5.55
N MET A 334 -10.52 8.36 -5.87
CA MET A 334 -11.39 7.44 -5.13
C MET A 334 -10.81 6.02 -5.12
N CYS A 335 -10.43 5.49 -6.28
CA CYS A 335 -9.94 4.13 -6.38
C CYS A 335 -8.59 3.93 -5.67
N LEU A 336 -7.72 4.94 -5.68
CA LEU A 336 -6.45 4.91 -4.96
C LEU A 336 -6.67 4.97 -3.44
N CYS A 337 -7.62 5.78 -2.97
CA CYS A 337 -8.00 5.80 -1.55
C CYS A 337 -8.63 4.49 -1.10
N PHE A 338 -9.54 3.90 -1.89
CA PHE A 338 -10.13 2.60 -1.56
C PHE A 338 -9.12 1.46 -1.64
N TYR A 339 -8.15 1.53 -2.56
CA TYR A 339 -7.02 0.61 -2.57
C TYR A 339 -6.26 0.66 -1.24
N LEU A 340 -5.90 1.87 -0.77
CA LEU A 340 -5.25 2.05 0.53
C LEU A 340 -6.12 1.54 1.68
N PHE A 341 -7.43 1.79 1.64
CA PHE A 341 -8.38 1.29 2.61
C PHE A 341 -8.34 -0.24 2.73
N PHE A 342 -8.44 -0.96 1.60
CA PHE A 342 -8.39 -2.43 1.60
C PHE A 342 -7.00 -2.96 1.98
N VAL A 343 -5.92 -2.31 1.56
CA VAL A 343 -4.56 -2.63 2.02
C VAL A 343 -4.46 -2.51 3.55
N GLY A 344 -5.00 -1.43 4.12
CA GLY A 344 -5.06 -1.25 5.57
C GLY A 344 -5.80 -2.39 6.28
N LEU A 345 -6.94 -2.82 5.73
CA LEU A 345 -7.70 -3.96 6.24
C LEU A 345 -6.93 -5.30 6.14
N ILE A 346 -6.25 -5.55 5.02
CA ILE A 346 -5.40 -6.73 4.84
C ILE A 346 -4.27 -6.74 5.88
N LEU A 347 -3.60 -5.59 6.07
CA LEU A 347 -2.51 -5.47 7.02
C LEU A 347 -2.98 -5.66 8.47
N ILE A 348 -4.14 -5.10 8.83
CA ILE A 348 -4.76 -5.34 10.14
C ILE A 348 -5.07 -6.82 10.34
N TYR A 349 -5.64 -7.49 9.33
CA TYR A 349 -5.92 -8.93 9.40
C TYR A 349 -4.63 -9.75 9.57
N THR A 350 -3.59 -9.45 8.80
CA THR A 350 -2.28 -10.10 8.89
C THR A 350 -1.65 -9.91 10.27
N MET A 351 -1.78 -8.72 10.85
CA MET A 351 -1.35 -8.43 12.22
C MET A 351 -2.10 -9.27 13.27
N VAL A 352 -3.42 -9.37 13.18
CA VAL A 352 -4.23 -10.21 14.08
C VAL A 352 -3.80 -11.68 13.98
N TYR A 353 -3.56 -12.16 12.75
CA TYR A 353 -3.08 -13.50 12.51
C TYR A 353 -1.68 -13.73 13.08
N ASP A 354 -0.77 -12.76 12.92
CA ASP A 354 0.58 -12.80 13.51
C ASP A 354 0.51 -12.89 15.04
N TYR A 355 -0.28 -12.02 15.67
CA TYR A 355 -0.52 -12.02 17.11
C TYR A 355 -1.02 -13.39 17.63
N LYS A 356 -2.05 -13.95 16.99
CA LYS A 356 -2.61 -15.25 17.38
C LYS A 356 -1.57 -16.37 17.29
N ASN A 357 -0.75 -16.37 16.25
CA ASN A 357 0.27 -17.39 16.05
C ASN A 357 1.36 -17.31 17.10
N ILE A 358 1.88 -16.12 17.39
CA ILE A 358 2.90 -15.93 18.43
C ILE A 358 2.31 -16.32 19.80
N ARG A 359 1.08 -15.90 20.10
CA ARG A 359 0.42 -16.24 21.36
C ARG A 359 0.19 -17.75 21.55
N ARG A 360 -0.20 -18.48 20.50
CA ARG A 360 -0.37 -19.94 20.57
C ARG A 360 0.93 -20.67 20.89
N LEU A 361 2.06 -20.19 20.36
CA LEU A 361 3.37 -20.74 20.67
C LEU A 361 3.73 -20.52 22.14
N VAL A 362 3.43 -19.33 22.68
CA VAL A 362 3.62 -19.01 24.11
C VAL A 362 2.74 -19.87 25.02
N ASP A 363 1.44 -20.02 24.72
CA ASP A 363 0.51 -20.83 25.53
C ASP A 363 0.95 -22.32 25.62
N THR A 364 1.70 -22.80 24.62
CA THR A 364 2.21 -24.18 24.57
C THR A 364 3.50 -24.36 25.40
N SER A 365 4.32 -23.30 25.49
CA SER A 365 5.53 -23.24 26.30
C SER A 365 5.17 -22.95 27.76
N ARG A 366 5.29 -23.95 28.63
CA ARG A 366 4.66 -24.10 29.96
C ARG A 366 4.99 -23.06 31.07
N ASP A 367 5.54 -21.88 30.79
CA ASP A 367 5.86 -20.87 31.81
C ASP A 367 4.71 -19.88 32.04
N ARG A 368 3.96 -20.11 33.13
CA ARG A 368 2.72 -19.41 33.50
C ARG A 368 2.92 -18.01 34.11
N ILE A 369 4.10 -17.39 33.98
CA ILE A 369 4.40 -16.13 34.67
C ILE A 369 4.00 -14.88 33.84
N PHE A 370 3.73 -15.03 32.53
CA PHE A 370 3.49 -13.90 31.62
C PHE A 370 2.09 -13.76 30.95
N PRO A 371 0.96 -14.35 31.43
CA PRO A 371 -0.33 -14.26 30.74
C PRO A 371 -0.87 -12.82 30.61
N ASP A 372 -0.49 -11.90 31.50
CA ASP A 372 -1.02 -10.53 31.52
C ASP A 372 -0.49 -9.62 30.39
N ILE A 373 0.74 -9.83 29.92
CA ILE A 373 1.35 -9.00 28.86
C ILE A 373 0.64 -9.26 27.52
N GLY A 374 0.44 -10.53 27.16
CA GLY A 374 -0.25 -10.88 25.91
C GLY A 374 -1.69 -10.36 25.85
N ILE A 375 -2.38 -10.28 26.99
CA ILE A 375 -3.75 -9.79 27.07
C ILE A 375 -3.79 -8.27 26.93
N SER A 376 -2.92 -7.53 27.62
CA SER A 376 -2.84 -6.07 27.50
C SER A 376 -2.48 -5.60 26.08
N ILE A 377 -1.56 -6.30 25.40
CA ILE A 377 -1.25 -6.07 23.97
C ILE A 377 -2.48 -6.35 23.11
N GLY A 378 -3.18 -7.47 23.36
CA GLY A 378 -4.40 -7.83 22.66
C GLY A 378 -5.51 -6.77 22.79
N GLU A 379 -5.67 -6.19 23.97
CA GLU A 379 -6.62 -5.10 24.19
C GLU A 379 -6.24 -3.82 23.43
N SER A 380 -4.95 -3.46 23.39
CA SER A 380 -4.47 -2.30 22.62
C SER A 380 -4.73 -2.48 21.13
N ILE A 381 -4.44 -3.69 20.61
CA ILE A 381 -4.76 -4.05 19.23
C ILE A 381 -6.27 -3.96 19.00
N MET A 382 -7.10 -4.56 19.85
CA MET A 382 -8.56 -4.52 19.67
C MET A 382 -9.13 -3.10 19.70
N ARG A 383 -8.60 -2.21 20.54
CA ARG A 383 -9.01 -0.78 20.57
C ARG A 383 -8.70 -0.05 19.26
N GLY A 384 -7.51 -0.26 18.69
CA GLY A 384 -7.18 0.36 17.40
C GLY A 384 -7.98 -0.24 16.23
N ILE A 385 -8.23 -1.55 16.23
CA ILE A 385 -9.11 -2.20 15.24
C ILE A 385 -10.53 -1.67 15.35
N PHE A 386 -11.05 -1.48 16.58
CA PHE A 386 -12.37 -0.88 16.80
C PHE A 386 -12.48 0.51 16.18
N ARG A 387 -11.49 1.39 16.39
CA ARG A 387 -11.45 2.72 15.74
C ARG A 387 -11.39 2.62 14.21
N CYS A 388 -10.60 1.72 13.65
CA CYS A 388 -10.56 1.47 12.20
C CYS A 388 -11.93 1.00 11.69
N THR A 389 -12.60 0.12 12.44
CA THR A 389 -13.91 -0.43 12.08
C THR A 389 -14.99 0.65 12.11
N LEU A 390 -15.00 1.50 13.14
CA LEU A 390 -15.89 2.67 13.23
C LEU A 390 -15.73 3.57 12.01
N SER A 391 -14.49 3.96 11.67
CA SER A 391 -14.22 4.78 10.50
C SER A 391 -14.66 4.09 9.20
N GLY A 392 -14.39 2.80 9.03
CA GLY A 392 -14.80 2.03 7.85
C GLY A 392 -16.32 1.91 7.67
N VAL A 393 -17.06 1.74 8.76
CA VAL A 393 -18.54 1.73 8.71
C VAL A 393 -19.10 3.13 8.44
N LEU A 394 -18.50 4.18 9.02
CA LEU A 394 -18.89 5.57 8.75
C LEU A 394 -18.64 5.98 7.28
N ILE A 395 -17.54 5.50 6.67
CA ILE A 395 -17.28 5.61 5.23
C ILE A 395 -18.44 5.03 4.42
N ALA A 396 -18.87 3.80 4.71
CA ALA A 396 -19.97 3.15 4.00
C ALA A 396 -21.33 3.84 4.24
N ILE A 397 -21.58 4.36 5.45
CA ILE A 397 -22.75 5.16 5.76
C ILE A 397 -22.80 6.40 4.86
N CYS A 398 -21.70 7.14 4.71
CA CYS A 398 -21.65 8.30 3.81
C CYS A 398 -21.99 7.91 2.37
N MET A 399 -21.43 6.79 1.88
CA MET A 399 -21.68 6.27 0.53
C MET A 399 -23.15 5.98 0.28
N LYS A 400 -23.78 5.26 1.20
CA LYS A 400 -25.20 4.91 1.07
C LYS A 400 -26.10 6.13 1.26
N LEU A 401 -25.78 7.02 2.20
CA LEU A 401 -26.56 8.22 2.47
C LEU A 401 -26.62 9.13 1.25
N GLN A 402 -25.47 9.37 0.60
CA GLN A 402 -25.43 10.12 -0.64
C GLN A 402 -26.22 9.44 -1.76
N ALA A 403 -26.02 8.13 -1.93
CA ALA A 403 -26.67 7.38 -3.00
C ALA A 403 -28.20 7.42 -2.87
N ILE A 404 -28.73 7.30 -1.66
CA ILE A 404 -30.18 7.33 -1.41
C ILE A 404 -30.73 8.75 -1.50
N TYR A 405 -30.03 9.75 -0.95
CA TYR A 405 -30.46 11.15 -1.02
C TYR A 405 -30.71 11.61 -2.45
N LEU A 406 -29.83 11.23 -3.40
CA LEU A 406 -30.00 11.60 -4.82
C LEU A 406 -31.28 11.02 -5.46
N LEU A 407 -31.86 9.97 -4.87
CA LEU A 407 -33.13 9.38 -5.32
C LEU A 407 -34.37 10.05 -4.69
N THR A 408 -34.17 10.97 -3.74
CA THR A 408 -35.26 11.66 -3.04
C THR A 408 -35.65 12.98 -3.72
N ASN A 409 -36.80 13.51 -3.30
CA ASN A 409 -37.31 14.83 -3.70
C ASN A 409 -36.96 15.94 -2.69
N SER A 410 -36.01 15.71 -1.77
CA SER A 410 -35.63 16.72 -0.76
C SER A 410 -34.58 17.68 -1.33
N GLY A 411 -34.65 18.97 -0.95
CA GLY A 411 -33.77 20.00 -1.51
C GLY A 411 -32.32 19.89 -1.05
N ASN A 412 -32.08 19.37 0.15
CA ASN A 412 -30.75 19.05 0.66
C ASN A 412 -30.80 17.85 1.62
N ILE A 413 -29.63 17.26 1.88
CA ILE A 413 -29.53 16.03 2.68
C ILE A 413 -29.96 16.22 4.14
N LEU A 414 -29.73 17.42 4.70
CA LEU A 414 -30.10 17.72 6.07
C LEU A 414 -31.62 17.89 6.19
N GLU A 415 -32.24 18.56 5.22
CA GLU A 415 -33.69 18.66 5.08
C GLU A 415 -34.34 17.28 4.98
N TRP A 416 -33.79 16.38 4.15
CA TRP A 416 -34.27 15.00 4.07
C TRP A 416 -34.23 14.28 5.43
N LEU A 417 -33.09 14.35 6.13
CA LEU A 417 -32.93 13.69 7.43
C LEU A 417 -33.82 14.30 8.52
N THR A 418 -34.01 15.63 8.50
CA THR A 418 -34.88 16.32 9.47
C THR A 418 -36.36 16.06 9.20
N GLN A 419 -36.77 15.97 7.94
CA GLN A 419 -38.12 15.53 7.56
C GLN A 419 -38.37 14.09 8.00
N ASP A 420 -37.41 13.19 7.80
CA ASP A 420 -37.50 11.81 8.27
C ASP A 420 -37.60 11.74 9.81
N PHE A 421 -36.78 12.51 10.53
CA PHE A 421 -36.79 12.59 11.99
C PHE A 421 -38.14 13.08 12.52
N THR A 422 -38.67 14.16 11.94
CA THR A 422 -39.92 14.77 12.38
C THR A 422 -41.16 13.96 12.00
N SER A 423 -41.08 13.10 10.97
CA SER A 423 -42.18 12.21 10.58
C SER A 423 -42.66 11.31 11.73
N VAL A 424 -41.73 10.84 12.58
CA VAL A 424 -42.04 10.03 13.77
C VAL A 424 -42.50 10.87 14.95
N VAL A 425 -41.92 12.06 15.15
CA VAL A 425 -42.20 12.92 16.31
C VAL A 425 -43.54 13.66 16.17
N ILE A 426 -43.87 14.09 14.95
CA ILE A 426 -45.03 14.95 14.65
C ILE A 426 -46.15 14.16 13.96
N GLY A 427 -45.87 12.96 13.42
CA GLY A 427 -46.87 12.10 12.78
C GLY A 427 -47.24 12.52 11.35
N GLN A 428 -46.45 13.40 10.72
CA GLN A 428 -46.67 13.81 9.32
C GLN A 428 -45.92 12.87 8.37
N GLY A 429 -46.55 11.75 8.03
CA GLY A 429 -45.99 10.79 7.07
C GLY A 429 -46.13 11.27 5.63
N HIS A 430 -45.08 11.83 5.04
CA HIS A 430 -44.92 11.86 3.59
C HIS A 430 -44.23 10.56 3.15
N GLY A 431 -44.82 9.82 2.21
CA GLY A 431 -44.24 8.59 1.68
C GLY A 431 -42.87 8.84 1.07
N ILE A 432 -41.93 7.92 1.27
CA ILE A 432 -40.60 7.98 0.63
C ILE A 432 -40.81 7.65 -0.85
N SER A 433 -40.90 8.68 -1.70
CA SER A 433 -40.91 8.52 -3.16
C SER A 433 -39.47 8.37 -3.65
N LEU A 434 -39.01 7.12 -3.79
CA LEU A 434 -37.74 6.79 -4.43
C LEU A 434 -37.96 6.70 -5.95
N HIS A 435 -37.10 7.34 -6.73
CA HIS A 435 -37.08 7.17 -8.18
C HIS A 435 -36.38 5.87 -8.59
N ASP A 436 -36.78 5.30 -9.73
CA ASP A 436 -36.22 4.09 -10.34
C ASP A 436 -34.86 4.38 -11.02
N PHE A 437 -33.80 4.66 -10.25
CA PHE A 437 -32.44 4.77 -10.78
C PHE A 437 -31.51 3.70 -10.20
N THR A 438 -30.55 3.25 -11.01
CA THR A 438 -29.54 2.30 -10.55
C THR A 438 -28.41 3.03 -9.83
N ALA A 439 -28.11 2.64 -8.58
CA ALA A 439 -27.02 3.22 -7.80
C ALA A 439 -25.93 2.16 -7.50
N PRO A 440 -24.89 2.02 -8.34
CA PRO A 440 -23.79 1.06 -8.12
C PRO A 440 -23.08 1.21 -6.77
N THR A 441 -23.12 2.42 -6.20
CA THR A 441 -22.58 2.76 -4.89
C THR A 441 -23.26 2.03 -3.73
N GLN A 442 -24.49 1.55 -3.91
CA GLN A 442 -25.16 0.70 -2.93
C GLN A 442 -24.43 -0.64 -2.76
N TYR A 443 -24.01 -1.26 -3.87
CA TYR A 443 -23.25 -2.51 -3.83
C TYR A 443 -21.84 -2.30 -3.23
N THR A 444 -21.13 -1.25 -3.66
CA THR A 444 -19.77 -0.99 -3.18
C THR A 444 -19.74 -0.59 -1.70
N SER A 445 -20.71 0.18 -1.21
CA SER A 445 -20.83 0.51 0.22
C SER A 445 -21.13 -0.72 1.07
N LEU A 446 -21.95 -1.65 0.58
CA LEU A 446 -22.23 -2.91 1.29
C LEU A 446 -20.96 -3.77 1.39
N LEU A 447 -20.20 -3.88 0.30
CA LEU A 447 -18.93 -4.60 0.28
C LEU A 447 -17.94 -4.05 1.31
N ILE A 448 -17.84 -2.72 1.43
CA ILE A 448 -16.98 -2.07 2.43
C ILE A 448 -17.37 -2.46 3.86
N ILE A 449 -18.66 -2.45 4.17
CA ILE A 449 -19.16 -2.91 5.48
C ILE A 449 -18.84 -4.37 5.72
N LEU A 450 -19.08 -5.25 4.74
CA LEU A 450 -18.85 -6.68 4.89
C LEU A 450 -17.38 -6.97 5.18
N VAL A 451 -16.45 -6.40 4.41
CA VAL A 451 -15.02 -6.65 4.59
C VAL A 451 -14.51 -6.04 5.91
N THR A 452 -14.99 -4.84 6.26
CA THR A 452 -14.61 -4.17 7.52
C THR A 452 -15.10 -4.94 8.74
N CYS A 453 -16.37 -5.38 8.73
CA CYS A 453 -16.95 -6.19 9.79
C CYS A 453 -16.29 -7.57 9.85
N PHE A 454 -15.95 -8.17 8.71
CA PHE A 454 -15.23 -9.45 8.69
C PHE A 454 -13.89 -9.36 9.42
N VAL A 455 -13.09 -8.31 9.15
CA VAL A 455 -11.81 -8.08 9.84
C VAL A 455 -12.02 -7.88 11.34
N PHE A 456 -13.05 -7.12 11.73
CA PHE A 456 -13.39 -6.88 13.14
C PHE A 456 -13.83 -8.16 13.88
N VAL A 457 -14.73 -8.94 13.29
CA VAL A 457 -15.20 -10.23 13.85
C VAL A 457 -14.05 -11.23 13.91
N SER A 458 -13.21 -11.27 12.88
CA SER A 458 -11.98 -12.06 12.88
C SER A 458 -11.07 -11.66 14.04
N ALA A 459 -10.89 -10.36 14.31
CA ALA A 459 -10.13 -9.89 15.46
C ALA A 459 -10.76 -10.29 16.80
N LEU A 460 -12.07 -10.12 16.97
CA LEU A 460 -12.80 -10.51 18.17
C LEU A 460 -12.67 -12.00 18.50
N THR A 461 -12.71 -12.86 17.48
CA THR A 461 -12.60 -14.32 17.67
C THR A 461 -11.16 -14.79 17.92
N GLN A 462 -10.18 -14.03 17.44
CA GLN A 462 -8.76 -14.40 17.52
C GLN A 462 -8.03 -13.83 18.74
N ILE A 463 -8.49 -12.69 19.26
CA ILE A 463 -7.87 -12.01 20.40
C ILE A 463 -8.64 -12.38 21.68
N LYS A 464 -8.06 -13.25 22.51
CA LYS A 464 -8.62 -13.56 23.84
C LYS A 464 -8.37 -12.38 24.78
N ILE A 465 -9.44 -11.80 25.31
CA ILE A 465 -9.39 -10.69 26.28
C ILE A 465 -9.78 -11.22 27.68
N ASN A 466 -9.27 -10.59 28.74
CA ASN A 466 -9.62 -10.89 30.13
C ASN A 466 -11.13 -10.73 30.40
N VAL A 467 -11.64 -11.30 31.50
CA VAL A 467 -13.06 -11.21 31.90
C VAL A 467 -13.56 -9.75 31.96
N ASP A 468 -12.77 -8.84 32.52
CA ASP A 468 -13.08 -7.40 32.56
C ASP A 468 -13.05 -6.75 31.17
N GLY A 469 -12.13 -7.16 30.29
CA GLY A 469 -12.06 -6.66 28.92
C GLY A 469 -13.09 -7.31 27.98
N GLY A 470 -13.65 -8.47 28.33
CA GLY A 470 -14.75 -9.11 27.61
C GLY A 470 -16.01 -8.23 27.62
N ALA A 471 -16.28 -7.54 28.74
CA ALA A 471 -17.34 -6.54 28.80
C ALA A 471 -17.08 -5.36 27.85
N SER A 472 -15.83 -4.92 27.71
CA SER A 472 -15.44 -3.87 26.75
C SER A 472 -15.60 -4.33 25.30
N SER A 473 -15.19 -5.55 24.97
CA SER A 473 -15.40 -6.13 23.62
C SER A 473 -16.87 -6.29 23.26
N MET A 474 -17.72 -6.67 24.21
CA MET A 474 -19.16 -6.74 23.99
C MET A 474 -19.75 -5.35 23.69
N LYS A 475 -19.32 -4.31 24.42
CA LYS A 475 -19.73 -2.92 24.12
C LYS A 475 -19.29 -2.50 22.71
N MET A 476 -18.05 -2.80 22.33
CA MET A 476 -17.55 -2.52 20.97
C MET A 476 -18.39 -3.24 19.92
N ALA A 477 -18.65 -4.53 20.09
CA ALA A 477 -19.49 -5.32 19.18
C ALA A 477 -20.92 -4.78 19.08
N ALA A 478 -21.52 -4.36 20.19
CA ALA A 478 -22.84 -3.75 20.21
C ALA A 478 -22.88 -2.42 19.43
N ILE A 479 -21.86 -1.57 19.58
CA ILE A 479 -21.77 -0.30 18.83
C ILE A 479 -21.62 -0.57 17.33
N ILE A 480 -20.74 -1.51 16.93
CA ILE A 480 -20.58 -1.88 15.51
C ILE A 480 -21.87 -2.48 14.96
N ALA A 481 -22.52 -3.40 15.69
CA ALA A 481 -23.79 -3.98 15.28
C ALA A 481 -24.88 -2.92 15.11
N LEU A 482 -24.98 -1.97 16.06
CA LEU A 482 -25.92 -0.86 15.98
C LEU A 482 -25.67 0.01 14.74
N LEU A 483 -24.41 0.30 14.41
CA LEU A 483 -24.06 1.05 13.19
C LEU A 483 -24.41 0.28 11.91
N VAL A 484 -24.18 -1.04 11.87
CA VAL A 484 -24.54 -1.87 10.72
C VAL A 484 -26.05 -1.93 10.54
N VAL A 485 -26.81 -2.09 11.63
CA VAL A 485 -28.29 -2.02 11.58
C VAL A 485 -28.74 -0.64 11.10
N SER A 486 -28.11 0.43 11.60
CA SER A 486 -28.41 1.80 11.18
C SER A 486 -28.12 2.01 9.69
N TYR A 487 -27.00 1.48 9.19
CA TYR A 487 -26.67 1.49 7.76
C TYR A 487 -27.73 0.76 6.93
N LEU A 488 -28.15 -0.45 7.34
CA LEU A 488 -29.18 -1.21 6.63
C LEU A 488 -30.52 -0.47 6.62
N ALA A 489 -30.85 0.22 7.71
CA ALA A 489 -32.06 0.99 7.89
C ALA A 489 -32.15 2.27 7.02
N ILE A 490 -31.03 2.81 6.51
CA ILE A 490 -31.04 4.04 5.71
C ILE A 490 -31.99 3.89 4.52
N GLY A 491 -33.03 4.73 4.48
CA GLY A 491 -34.06 4.74 3.43
C GLY A 491 -35.04 3.56 3.46
N ALA A 492 -34.98 2.67 4.44
CA ALA A 492 -35.82 1.48 4.51
C ALA A 492 -37.18 1.71 5.18
N PHE A 493 -37.27 2.64 6.14
CA PHE A 493 -38.49 3.01 6.85
C PHE A 493 -38.43 4.46 7.34
N GLN A 494 -39.59 5.06 7.63
CA GLN A 494 -39.68 6.42 8.18
C GLN A 494 -39.12 6.49 9.61
N GLY A 495 -38.26 7.46 9.88
CA GLY A 495 -37.62 7.66 11.18
C GLY A 495 -36.29 6.95 11.37
N PHE A 496 -35.72 6.38 10.30
CA PHE A 496 -34.39 5.76 10.35
C PHE A 496 -33.30 6.76 10.81
N SER A 497 -33.51 8.05 10.54
CA SER A 497 -32.60 9.15 10.92
C SER A 497 -32.35 9.24 12.43
N ILE A 498 -33.32 8.86 13.28
CA ILE A 498 -33.16 8.82 14.74
C ILE A 498 -32.11 7.78 15.13
N LEU A 499 -32.27 6.56 14.60
CA LEU A 499 -31.35 5.46 14.82
C LEU A 499 -29.96 5.78 14.28
N LEU A 500 -29.91 6.35 13.08
CA LEU A 500 -28.68 6.81 12.45
C LEU A 500 -27.97 7.87 13.31
N GLY A 501 -28.68 8.91 13.76
CA GLY A 501 -28.12 9.96 14.60
C GLY A 501 -27.56 9.42 15.91
N ALA A 502 -28.31 8.58 16.61
CA ALA A 502 -27.86 7.95 17.86
C ALA A 502 -26.62 7.05 17.65
N SER A 503 -26.61 6.23 16.60
CA SER A 503 -25.48 5.35 16.30
C SER A 503 -24.21 6.13 15.90
N VAL A 504 -24.35 7.21 15.13
CA VAL A 504 -23.23 8.08 14.74
C VAL A 504 -22.65 8.80 15.96
N LEU A 505 -23.48 9.29 16.89
CA LEU A 505 -23.00 9.89 18.13
C LEU A 505 -22.20 8.89 18.98
N LEU A 506 -22.69 7.65 19.11
CA LEU A 506 -21.96 6.58 19.78
C LEU A 506 -20.66 6.22 19.07
N ALA A 507 -20.65 6.26 17.73
CA ALA A 507 -19.44 6.04 16.94
C ALA A 507 -18.40 7.12 17.19
N ILE A 508 -18.80 8.40 17.18
CA ILE A 508 -17.91 9.54 17.47
C ILE A 508 -17.35 9.41 18.89
N TYR A 509 -18.19 9.07 19.87
CA TYR A 509 -17.73 8.80 21.23
C TYR A 509 -16.69 7.66 21.26
N GLY A 510 -16.93 6.54 20.58
CA GLY A 510 -16.00 5.41 20.51
C GLY A 510 -14.69 5.70 19.75
N LEU A 511 -14.70 6.65 18.81
CA LEU A 511 -13.49 7.14 18.15
C LEU A 511 -12.61 7.92 19.15
N LEU A 512 -13.21 8.80 19.93
CA LEU A 512 -12.53 9.63 20.93
C LEU A 512 -12.05 8.81 22.13
N ASP A 513 -12.94 8.04 22.74
CA ASP A 513 -12.65 7.15 23.88
C ASP A 513 -12.90 5.67 23.51
N PRO A 514 -11.88 4.96 22.97
CA PRO A 514 -11.99 3.54 22.64
C PRO A 514 -12.00 2.65 23.89
N ARG A 515 -11.80 3.20 25.09
CA ARG A 515 -11.92 2.45 26.35
C ARG A 515 -13.37 2.42 26.85
N LEU A 516 -14.27 3.21 26.25
CA LEU A 516 -15.69 3.27 26.57
C LEU A 516 -15.94 3.42 28.09
N GLY A 517 -15.19 4.34 28.72
CA GLY A 517 -15.29 4.63 30.16
C GLY A 517 -14.74 3.56 31.11
N SER A 518 -14.00 2.56 30.62
CA SER A 518 -13.34 1.55 31.46
C SER A 518 -12.10 2.17 32.15
N GLY A 519 -12.29 2.80 33.31
CA GLY A 519 -11.20 3.47 34.05
C GLY A 519 -10.12 2.48 34.56
N PRO A 520 -8.86 2.93 34.74
CA PRO A 520 -7.84 2.10 35.37
C PRO A 520 -8.26 1.81 36.82
N LYS A 521 -8.37 0.53 37.18
CA LYS A 521 -8.48 0.14 38.59
C LYS A 521 -7.18 0.60 39.28
N SER A 522 -7.30 1.61 40.14
CA SER A 522 -6.25 2.00 41.07
C SER A 522 -5.89 0.79 41.93
N ASN A 523 -4.83 0.06 41.57
CA ASN A 523 -4.19 -0.85 42.50
C ASN A 523 -3.48 0.02 43.54
N GLY A 524 -4.17 0.26 44.65
CA GLY A 524 -3.62 0.94 45.82
C GLY A 524 -2.46 0.15 46.42
N ALA A 525 -1.26 0.34 45.89
CA ALA A 525 -0.03 0.04 46.61
C ALA A 525 0.18 1.17 47.63
N ARG A 526 -0.36 1.01 48.83
CA ARG A 526 0.10 1.73 50.01
C ARG A 526 1.58 1.36 50.20
N VAL A 527 2.47 2.26 49.80
CA VAL A 527 3.85 2.26 50.28
C VAL A 527 3.77 2.60 51.77
N ILE A 528 3.86 1.58 52.62
CA ILE A 528 4.15 1.78 54.04
C ILE A 528 5.63 2.13 54.09
N VAL A 529 5.91 3.41 54.33
CA VAL A 529 7.22 3.87 54.79
C VAL A 529 7.31 3.49 56.26
N SER A 530 8.24 2.61 56.59
CA SER A 530 8.81 2.45 57.93
C SER A 530 10.32 2.45 57.81
#